data_AF-A0A174T1X5-F1
#
_entry.id   AF-A0A174T1X5-F1
#
_cell.length_a   1.000
_cell.length_b   1.000
_cell.length_c   1.000
_cell.angle_alpha   90.00
_cell.angle_beta   90.00
_cell.angle_gamma   90.00
#
_symmetry.space_group_name_H-M   'P 1'
#
loop_
_entity.id
_entity.type
_entity.pdbx_description
1 polymer ?
#
loop_
_entity_poly.entity_id
_entity_poly.type
_entity_poly.pdbx_seq_one_letter_code
_entity_poly.pdbx_strand_id
1 'polypeptide(L)'
;MKLTDEQIKFVKENIKGKKVDEEKFLEYLEKNDSVGEEIFEECKAKDDHRFFVSSFTFGLRKNVRGYLPVKTEVFIRRIPFYYYRADRGYSFRSWIADLIRDTEEYEEELEKIYQVLEYLYYEGGVSIDEIMSYIKIQLYGKEEESEKQHDIETAISKSLLYASSWITEEKLLYDWAEYIKICKKIGWNDYFPERFITKYNEALEMAGLSPIIYGFHSKSWLLHLDRERNKISCMGNFPCDGLGRPIMKWIGIRTEKVEGVSCTCVNSRYGELIIQINPESMIYVLNYVDGNGELAEPGEAGTVISWEQQYAGPLNMVFDNEALKEARKAFKMTQKELADAIGTSVRTYQKWENGDTKPDCQSLLRLMNWLEIEDVQYLIAYKSYPAEEEKG
;
A
#
# COMPACT_ATOMS: atom_id res chain seq x y z
N MET A 1 39.42 -8.79 15.38
CA MET A 1 39.27 -10.28 15.30
C MET A 1 40.18 -10.85 14.21
N LYS A 2 40.67 -12.09 14.31
CA LYS A 2 41.35 -12.76 13.17
C LYS A 2 40.31 -13.37 12.24
N LEU A 3 40.35 -13.01 10.95
CA LEU A 3 39.41 -13.57 9.96
C LEU A 3 39.73 -15.04 9.67
N THR A 4 38.69 -15.84 9.42
CA THR A 4 38.88 -17.22 8.94
C THR A 4 39.25 -17.24 7.46
N ASP A 5 39.87 -18.33 6.99
CA ASP A 5 40.21 -18.48 5.57
C ASP A 5 38.97 -18.40 4.67
N GLU A 6 37.82 -18.91 5.15
CA GLU A 6 36.53 -18.82 4.47
C GLU A 6 36.03 -17.36 4.37
N GLN A 7 36.13 -16.59 5.47
CA GLN A 7 35.78 -15.17 5.46
C GLN A 7 36.67 -14.38 4.52
N ILE A 8 37.98 -14.62 4.54
CA ILE A 8 38.94 -13.96 3.64
C ILE A 8 38.57 -14.26 2.19
N LYS A 9 38.31 -15.53 1.86
CA LYS A 9 37.90 -15.93 0.51
C LYS A 9 36.61 -15.24 0.09
N PHE A 10 35.59 -15.26 0.96
CA PHE A 10 34.30 -14.62 0.71
C PHE A 10 34.42 -13.11 0.49
N VAL A 11 35.21 -12.41 1.32
CA VAL A 11 35.47 -10.97 1.19
C VAL A 11 36.11 -10.68 -0.17
N LYS A 12 37.20 -11.40 -0.51
CA LYS A 12 37.92 -11.21 -1.77
C LYS A 12 37.03 -11.42 -2.99
N GLU A 13 36.18 -12.43 -2.97
CA GLU A 13 35.24 -12.71 -4.07
C GLU A 13 34.25 -11.55 -4.28
N ASN A 14 33.70 -10.98 -3.21
CA ASN A 14 32.69 -9.93 -3.30
C ASN A 14 33.26 -8.54 -3.62
N ILE A 15 34.52 -8.26 -3.28
CA ILE A 15 35.19 -6.99 -3.63
C ILE A 15 35.96 -7.07 -4.96
N LYS A 16 36.01 -8.24 -5.60
CA LYS A 16 36.73 -8.44 -6.87
C LYS A 16 36.19 -7.51 -7.96
N GLY A 17 37.10 -6.76 -8.59
CA GLY A 17 36.76 -5.81 -9.65
C GLY A 17 36.03 -4.55 -9.15
N LYS A 18 35.88 -4.38 -7.83
CA LYS A 18 35.37 -3.16 -7.21
C LYS A 18 36.51 -2.18 -6.94
N LYS A 19 36.16 -0.93 -6.67
CA LYS A 19 37.13 0.15 -6.37
C LYS A 19 37.56 0.12 -4.90
N VAL A 20 38.14 -1.00 -4.48
CA VAL A 20 38.57 -1.30 -3.11
C VAL A 20 40.03 -1.76 -3.11
N ASP A 21 40.82 -1.27 -2.15
CA ASP A 21 42.17 -1.75 -1.85
C ASP A 21 42.05 -2.98 -0.96
N GLU A 22 42.27 -4.17 -1.53
CA GLU A 22 42.04 -5.47 -0.87
C GLU A 22 42.86 -5.65 0.42
N GLU A 23 44.13 -5.24 0.42
CA GLU A 23 45.03 -5.40 1.57
C GLU A 23 44.55 -4.54 2.74
N LYS A 24 44.31 -3.25 2.48
CA LYS A 24 43.77 -2.34 3.50
C LYS A 24 42.41 -2.78 4.02
N PHE A 25 41.56 -3.29 3.14
CA PHE A 25 40.22 -3.73 3.52
C PHE A 25 40.27 -4.90 4.51
N LEU A 26 41.11 -5.90 4.26
CA LEU A 26 41.28 -7.04 5.15
C LEU A 26 41.91 -6.62 6.49
N GLU A 27 42.95 -5.79 6.47
CA GLU A 27 43.58 -5.26 7.69
C GLU A 27 42.58 -4.46 8.53
N TYR A 28 41.75 -3.64 7.89
CA TYR A 28 40.71 -2.87 8.57
C TYR A 28 39.71 -3.80 9.27
N LEU A 29 39.22 -4.84 8.58
CA LEU A 29 38.27 -5.80 9.16
C LEU A 29 38.87 -6.58 10.34
N GLU A 30 40.17 -6.89 10.31
CA GLU A 30 40.82 -7.58 11.43
C GLU A 30 41.03 -6.68 12.67
N LYS A 31 41.30 -5.41 12.44
CA LYS A 31 41.62 -4.43 13.48
C LYS A 31 40.39 -3.90 14.22
N ASN A 32 39.24 -3.84 13.56
CA ASN A 32 38.04 -3.23 14.12
C ASN A 32 36.99 -4.29 14.47
N ASP A 33 36.36 -4.16 15.64
CA ASP A 33 35.25 -5.03 16.06
C ASP A 33 33.88 -4.54 15.53
N SER A 34 33.82 -3.27 15.10
CA SER A 34 32.68 -2.63 14.47
C SER A 34 33.16 -1.84 13.26
N VAL A 35 32.37 -1.83 12.19
CA VAL A 35 32.70 -1.19 10.92
C VAL A 35 31.79 0.01 10.73
N GLY A 36 32.35 1.21 10.70
CA GLY A 36 31.62 2.44 10.40
C GLY A 36 31.65 2.81 8.90
N GLU A 37 31.10 3.98 8.55
CA GLU A 37 31.08 4.47 7.15
C GLU A 37 32.49 4.79 6.62
N GLU A 38 33.46 5.01 7.50
CA GLU A 38 34.83 5.35 7.14
C GLU A 38 35.51 4.29 6.28
N ILE A 39 35.13 3.01 6.42
CA ILE A 39 35.71 1.90 5.62
C ILE A 39 35.59 2.16 4.12
N PHE A 40 34.50 2.79 3.68
CA PHE A 40 34.23 3.05 2.26
C PHE A 40 35.22 4.07 1.67
N GLU A 41 35.76 4.97 2.47
CA GLU A 41 36.75 5.96 2.02
C GLU A 41 38.19 5.53 2.33
N GLU A 42 38.44 4.95 3.50
CA GLU A 42 39.77 4.51 3.93
C GLU A 42 40.33 3.38 3.07
N CYS A 43 39.46 2.46 2.64
CA CYS A 43 39.84 1.28 1.87
C CYS A 43 39.58 1.43 0.37
N LYS A 44 39.39 2.66 -0.14
CA LYS A 44 39.18 2.85 -1.59
C LYS A 44 40.44 2.52 -2.39
N ALA A 45 40.24 2.03 -3.61
CA ALA A 45 41.35 1.78 -4.54
C ALA A 45 42.10 3.08 -4.88
N LYS A 46 43.42 2.98 -5.11
CA LYS A 46 44.29 4.14 -5.41
C LYS A 46 43.87 4.90 -6.68
N ASP A 47 43.20 4.22 -7.61
CA ASP A 47 42.70 4.74 -8.88
C ASP A 47 41.22 5.18 -8.80
N ASP A 48 40.62 5.22 -7.61
CA ASP A 48 39.29 5.82 -7.38
C ASP A 48 39.43 7.26 -6.87
N HIS A 49 39.26 8.21 -7.78
CA HIS A 49 39.28 9.64 -7.47
C HIS A 49 37.92 10.20 -7.04
N ARG A 50 36.86 9.37 -6.96
CA ARG A 50 35.55 9.83 -6.49
C ARG A 50 35.61 10.10 -5.00
N PHE A 51 35.09 11.26 -4.59
CA PHE A 51 34.96 11.61 -3.19
C PHE A 51 33.70 10.94 -2.61
N PHE A 52 33.88 10.14 -1.56
CA PHE A 52 32.76 9.62 -0.81
C PHE A 52 32.29 10.69 0.19
N VAL A 53 31.12 11.27 -0.05
CA VAL A 53 30.49 12.15 0.95
C VAL A 53 29.90 11.25 2.03
N SER A 54 30.51 11.19 3.21
CA SER A 54 29.89 10.56 4.39
C SER A 54 28.58 11.25 4.71
N SER A 55 27.67 10.55 5.38
CA SER A 55 26.44 11.14 5.90
C SER A 55 26.78 12.39 6.75
N PHE A 56 26.49 13.60 6.28
CA PHE A 56 26.74 14.86 7.02
C PHE A 56 25.47 15.34 7.72
N THR A 57 25.58 15.65 9.02
CA THR A 57 24.51 16.26 9.81
C THR A 57 24.44 17.77 9.56
N PHE A 58 23.43 18.22 8.83
CA PHE A 58 22.98 19.61 8.87
C PHE A 58 21.48 19.63 9.14
N GLY A 59 21.09 20.10 10.35
CA GLY A 59 19.71 20.47 10.71
C GLY A 59 18.64 19.38 10.59
N LEU A 60 18.11 18.94 11.75
CA LEU A 60 16.81 18.28 11.96
C LEU A 60 16.39 17.05 11.13
N ARG A 61 17.20 16.51 10.21
CA ARG A 61 16.94 15.19 9.61
C ARG A 61 18.20 14.33 9.63
N LYS A 62 18.11 13.14 10.27
CA LYS A 62 19.14 12.09 10.22
C LYS A 62 19.27 11.63 8.75
N ASN A 63 20.16 12.25 7.96
CA ASN A 63 20.52 11.76 6.63
C ASN A 63 21.48 10.57 6.75
N VAL A 64 21.06 9.51 7.43
CA VAL A 64 21.80 8.24 7.41
C VAL A 64 21.54 7.61 6.05
N ARG A 65 22.60 7.42 5.26
CA ARG A 65 22.49 6.79 3.93
C ARG A 65 22.41 5.28 4.07
N GLY A 66 21.31 4.77 4.61
CA GLY A 66 21.01 3.33 4.67
C GLY A 66 22.10 2.49 5.34
N TYR A 67 22.91 3.07 6.24
CA TYR A 67 24.04 2.40 6.88
C TYR A 67 24.26 2.93 8.30
N LEU A 68 24.33 2.02 9.26
CA LEU A 68 24.77 2.30 10.61
C LEU A 68 26.01 1.44 10.92
N PRO A 69 26.88 1.86 11.85
CA PRO A 69 27.97 1.01 12.29
C PRO A 69 27.46 -0.35 12.78
N VAL A 70 28.03 -1.43 12.23
CA VAL A 70 27.66 -2.81 12.57
C VAL A 70 28.88 -3.60 12.96
N LYS A 71 28.68 -4.70 13.72
CA LYS A 71 29.76 -5.64 14.03
C LYS A 71 30.42 -6.16 12.76
N THR A 72 31.72 -6.40 12.81
CA THR A 72 32.51 -6.85 11.66
C THR A 72 31.93 -8.11 11.01
N GLU A 73 31.40 -9.06 11.78
CA GLU A 73 30.78 -10.28 11.22
C GLU A 73 29.50 -9.98 10.44
N VAL A 74 28.70 -9.01 10.92
CA VAL A 74 27.49 -8.56 10.21
C VAL A 74 27.89 -7.82 8.93
N PHE A 75 28.90 -6.96 9.02
CA PHE A 75 29.42 -6.27 7.84
C PHE A 75 29.90 -7.25 6.77
N ILE A 76 30.67 -8.27 7.15
CA ILE A 76 31.14 -9.32 6.24
C ILE A 76 29.97 -9.99 5.52
N ARG A 77 28.92 -10.40 6.25
CA ARG A 77 27.71 -10.98 5.63
C ARG A 77 26.99 -10.01 4.69
N ARG A 78 27.13 -8.71 4.88
CA ARG A 78 26.44 -7.69 4.07
C ARG A 78 27.31 -7.07 2.96
N ILE A 79 28.58 -7.49 2.81
CA ILE A 79 29.47 -7.04 1.72
C ILE A 79 28.81 -7.14 0.33
N PRO A 80 28.08 -8.23 -0.03
CA PRO A 80 27.45 -8.30 -1.35
C PRO A 80 26.55 -7.09 -1.64
N PHE A 81 25.80 -6.63 -0.64
CA PHE A 81 24.93 -5.46 -0.74
C PHE A 81 25.72 -4.15 -0.79
N TYR A 82 26.67 -3.99 0.14
CA TYR A 82 27.52 -2.79 0.24
C TYR A 82 28.47 -2.59 -0.94
N TYR A 83 28.74 -3.64 -1.73
CA TYR A 83 29.64 -3.57 -2.88
C TYR A 83 29.01 -4.14 -4.16
N TYR A 84 27.68 -4.23 -4.21
CA TYR A 84 26.93 -4.71 -5.37
C TYR A 84 27.34 -3.99 -6.66
N ARG A 85 27.57 -2.68 -6.62
CA ARG A 85 28.13 -1.88 -7.73
C ARG A 85 29.53 -1.35 -7.41
N ALA A 86 30.22 -0.86 -8.44
CA ALA A 86 31.55 -0.28 -8.31
C ALA A 86 31.57 1.08 -7.57
N ASP A 87 30.43 1.57 -7.09
CA ASP A 87 30.25 2.86 -6.41
C ASP A 87 30.37 2.76 -4.88
N ARG A 88 30.95 1.65 -4.38
CA ARG A 88 31.14 1.41 -2.94
C ARG A 88 29.82 1.43 -2.18
N GLY A 89 28.75 0.89 -2.78
CA GLY A 89 27.46 0.71 -2.14
C GLY A 89 26.61 1.96 -2.05
N TYR A 90 27.00 3.03 -2.73
CA TYR A 90 26.26 4.28 -2.72
C TYR A 90 24.83 4.09 -3.25
N SER A 91 24.67 3.53 -4.45
CA SER A 91 23.35 3.30 -5.07
C SER A 91 22.44 2.45 -4.20
N PHE A 92 23.00 1.38 -3.62
CA PHE A 92 22.22 0.43 -2.82
C PHE A 92 21.76 1.06 -1.50
N ARG A 93 22.65 1.78 -0.83
CA ARG A 93 22.37 2.51 0.40
C ARG A 93 21.39 3.66 0.21
N SER A 94 21.49 4.37 -0.91
CA SER A 94 20.50 5.39 -1.30
C SER A 94 19.13 4.76 -1.50
N TRP A 95 19.05 3.63 -2.22
CA TRP A 95 17.80 2.90 -2.39
C TRP A 95 17.19 2.48 -1.05
N ILE A 96 17.99 1.92 -0.12
CA ILE A 96 17.50 1.60 1.23
C ILE A 96 17.03 2.85 1.98
N ALA A 97 17.79 3.95 1.93
CA ALA A 97 17.40 5.18 2.60
C ALA A 97 16.08 5.74 2.07
N ASP A 98 15.80 5.57 0.77
CA ASP A 98 14.53 5.94 0.16
C ASP A 98 13.37 5.05 0.63
N LEU A 99 13.61 3.74 0.84
CA LEU A 99 12.61 2.80 1.37
C LEU A 99 12.11 3.19 2.77
N ILE A 100 13.01 3.62 3.65
CA ILE A 100 12.70 3.90 5.06
C ILE A 100 12.67 5.40 5.37
N ARG A 101 12.52 6.26 4.36
CA ARG A 101 12.65 7.72 4.53
C ARG A 101 11.67 8.30 5.56
N ASP A 102 10.49 7.72 5.65
CA ASP A 102 9.35 8.27 6.39
C ASP A 102 9.12 7.54 7.74
N THR A 103 10.05 6.69 8.19
CA THR A 103 9.96 5.97 9.49
C THR A 103 10.49 6.79 10.67
N GLU A 104 9.84 6.70 11.82
CA GLU A 104 10.33 7.25 13.09
C GLU A 104 11.39 6.33 13.74
N GLU A 105 11.30 5.01 13.51
CA GLU A 105 12.16 3.97 14.10
C GLU A 105 13.29 3.54 13.13
N TYR A 106 14.04 4.50 12.61
CA TYR A 106 15.00 4.30 11.51
C TYR A 106 15.98 3.14 11.72
N GLU A 107 16.55 3.00 12.92
CA GLU A 107 17.59 1.99 13.18
C GLU A 107 17.03 0.58 13.18
N GLU A 108 15.82 0.40 13.74
CA GLU A 108 15.13 -0.88 13.78
C GLU A 108 14.65 -1.28 12.39
N GLU A 109 14.07 -0.34 11.64
CA GLU A 109 13.57 -0.59 10.30
C GLU A 109 14.70 -0.89 9.31
N LEU A 110 15.83 -0.19 9.44
CA LEU A 110 17.03 -0.49 8.66
C LEU A 110 17.50 -1.92 8.87
N GLU A 111 17.53 -2.38 10.13
CA GLU A 111 17.95 -3.74 10.45
C GLU A 111 16.96 -4.79 9.93
N LYS A 112 15.65 -4.55 10.03
CA LYS A 112 14.61 -5.43 9.46
C LYS A 112 14.78 -5.58 7.95
N ILE A 113 15.01 -4.48 7.22
CA ILE A 113 15.27 -4.53 5.78
C ILE A 113 16.50 -5.38 5.48
N TYR A 114 17.61 -5.19 6.20
CA TYR A 114 18.80 -6.01 5.95
C TYR A 114 18.57 -7.49 6.26
N GLN A 115 17.81 -7.85 7.28
CA GLN A 115 17.46 -9.24 7.56
C GLN A 115 16.64 -9.85 6.41
N VAL A 116 15.71 -9.09 5.85
CA VAL A 116 14.95 -9.51 4.67
C VAL A 116 15.83 -9.67 3.44
N LEU A 117 16.74 -8.73 3.20
CA LEU A 117 17.71 -8.82 2.11
C LEU A 117 18.65 -10.01 2.27
N GLU A 118 19.16 -10.25 3.47
CA GLU A 118 19.96 -11.45 3.81
C GLU A 118 19.17 -12.72 3.49
N TYR A 119 17.90 -12.80 3.92
CA TYR A 119 17.03 -13.94 3.60
C TYR A 119 16.85 -14.12 2.08
N LEU A 120 16.45 -13.07 1.35
CA LEU A 120 16.23 -13.14 -0.09
C LEU A 120 17.48 -13.60 -0.84
N TYR A 121 18.64 -13.06 -0.47
CA TYR A 121 19.90 -13.34 -1.13
C TYR A 121 20.44 -14.73 -0.79
N TYR A 122 20.61 -15.04 0.51
CA TYR A 122 21.28 -16.27 0.94
C TYR A 122 20.37 -17.49 0.91
N GLU A 123 19.14 -17.35 1.38
CA GLU A 123 18.20 -18.47 1.47
C GLU A 123 17.27 -18.50 0.27
N GLY A 124 16.81 -17.35 -0.20
CA GLY A 124 15.91 -17.21 -1.35
C GLY A 124 16.60 -17.47 -2.69
N GLY A 125 17.94 -17.36 -2.75
CA GLY A 125 18.70 -17.51 -3.98
C GLY A 125 18.44 -16.40 -5.01
N VAL A 126 17.95 -15.24 -4.54
CA VAL A 126 17.61 -14.08 -5.35
C VAL A 126 18.84 -13.19 -5.49
N SER A 127 19.24 -12.85 -6.71
CA SER A 127 20.34 -11.92 -6.93
C SER A 127 19.97 -10.49 -6.54
N ILE A 128 20.97 -9.65 -6.24
CA ILE A 128 20.73 -8.25 -5.84
C ILE A 128 20.08 -7.45 -6.99
N ASP A 129 20.44 -7.75 -8.25
CA ASP A 129 19.79 -7.20 -9.44
C ASP A 129 18.29 -7.53 -9.48
N GLU A 130 17.94 -8.78 -9.21
CA GLU A 130 16.56 -9.24 -9.15
C GLU A 130 15.79 -8.60 -7.99
N ILE A 131 16.41 -8.47 -6.81
CA ILE A 131 15.78 -7.81 -5.66
C ILE A 131 15.36 -6.39 -6.02
N MET A 132 16.27 -5.61 -6.59
CA MET A 132 16.00 -4.22 -6.93
C MET A 132 15.05 -4.04 -8.13
N SER A 133 15.09 -4.97 -9.10
CA SER A 133 14.30 -4.84 -10.33
C SER A 133 12.89 -5.40 -10.20
N TYR A 134 12.71 -6.52 -9.50
CA TYR A 134 11.41 -7.18 -9.41
C TYR A 134 10.36 -6.30 -8.74
N ILE A 135 10.71 -5.64 -7.63
CA ILE A 135 9.82 -4.70 -6.93
C ILE A 135 9.36 -3.59 -7.88
N LYS A 136 10.29 -3.01 -8.63
CA LYS A 136 9.98 -1.96 -9.61
C LYS A 136 9.10 -2.47 -10.75
N ILE A 137 9.33 -3.68 -11.24
CA ILE A 137 8.50 -4.29 -12.29
C ILE A 137 7.07 -4.51 -11.79
N GLN A 138 6.91 -4.93 -10.53
CA GLN A 138 5.60 -5.15 -9.92
C GLN A 138 4.84 -3.85 -9.67
N LEU A 139 5.51 -2.71 -9.47
CA LEU A 139 4.84 -1.41 -9.30
C LEU A 139 4.65 -0.66 -10.62
N TYR A 140 5.64 -0.67 -11.51
CA TYR A 140 5.74 0.23 -12.66
C TYR A 140 5.74 -0.48 -14.02
N GLY A 141 5.86 -1.81 -14.04
CA GLY A 141 6.08 -2.56 -15.28
C GLY A 141 7.54 -2.53 -15.75
N LYS A 142 7.81 -3.14 -16.90
CA LYS A 142 9.14 -3.10 -17.51
C LYS A 142 9.29 -1.80 -18.29
N GLU A 143 10.41 -1.11 -18.13
CA GLU A 143 10.78 -0.02 -19.04
C GLU A 143 11.07 -0.63 -20.43
N GLU A 144 10.22 -0.35 -21.42
CA GLU A 144 10.53 -0.69 -22.82
C GLU A 144 11.58 0.27 -23.37
N GLU A 145 12.51 -0.23 -24.20
CA GLU A 145 13.62 0.58 -24.74
C GLU A 145 13.15 1.76 -25.62
N SER A 146 11.90 1.76 -26.08
CA SER A 146 11.23 2.87 -26.79
C SER A 146 10.79 4.03 -25.87
N GLU A 147 10.71 3.83 -24.55
CA GLU A 147 10.37 4.88 -23.57
C GLU A 147 11.59 5.65 -23.05
N LYS A 148 12.80 5.35 -23.54
CA LYS A 148 14.03 6.11 -23.21
C LYS A 148 14.01 7.56 -23.73
N GLN A 149 12.98 7.94 -24.48
CA GLN A 149 12.71 9.33 -24.80
C GLN A 149 12.06 9.97 -23.57
N HIS A 150 12.91 10.48 -22.67
CA HIS A 150 12.56 11.20 -21.45
C HIS A 150 11.58 12.35 -21.74
N ASP A 151 10.28 12.06 -21.73
CA ASP A 151 9.27 13.07 -21.57
C ASP A 151 9.02 13.28 -20.07
N ILE A 152 9.22 14.51 -19.64
CA ILE A 152 9.03 14.94 -18.25
C ILE A 152 7.60 14.66 -17.81
N GLU A 153 6.61 14.76 -18.72
CA GLU A 153 5.22 14.41 -18.41
C GLU A 153 5.07 12.95 -18.01
N THR A 154 5.72 12.02 -18.72
CA THR A 154 5.64 10.58 -18.41
C THR A 154 6.28 10.27 -17.05
N ALA A 155 7.40 10.92 -16.73
CA ALA A 155 8.06 10.77 -15.43
C ALA A 155 7.21 11.34 -14.28
N ILE A 156 6.60 12.51 -14.48
CA ILE A 156 5.69 13.14 -13.51
C ILE A 156 4.46 12.26 -13.30
N SER A 157 3.83 11.76 -14.36
CA SER A 157 2.68 10.86 -14.26
C SER A 157 3.00 9.59 -13.49
N LYS A 158 4.14 8.92 -13.78
CA LYS A 158 4.60 7.73 -13.01
C LYS A 158 4.83 8.06 -11.53
N SER A 159 5.39 9.24 -11.23
CA SER A 159 5.58 9.71 -9.84
C SER A 159 4.27 10.03 -9.11
N LEU A 160 3.27 10.58 -9.80
CA LEU A 160 1.95 10.88 -9.21
C LEU A 160 1.14 9.59 -8.98
N LEU A 161 1.23 8.65 -9.92
CA LEU A 161 0.68 7.30 -9.77
C LEU A 161 1.31 6.59 -8.54
N TYR A 162 2.63 6.74 -8.34
CA TYR A 162 3.33 6.21 -7.17
C TYR A 162 2.83 6.82 -5.86
N ALA A 163 2.71 8.16 -5.80
CA ALA A 163 2.19 8.85 -4.62
C ALA A 163 0.75 8.44 -4.26
N SER A 164 0.03 7.86 -5.24
CA SER A 164 -1.35 7.41 -5.08
C SER A 164 -1.48 5.90 -4.87
N SER A 165 -0.40 5.13 -5.07
CA SER A 165 -0.33 3.69 -4.79
C SER A 165 -0.17 3.48 -3.30
N TRP A 166 -1.07 2.70 -2.70
CA TRP A 166 -0.97 2.32 -1.30
C TRP A 166 -0.01 1.14 -1.06
N ILE A 167 0.44 0.47 -2.12
CA ILE A 167 1.51 -0.52 -2.05
C ILE A 167 2.85 0.19 -2.26
N THR A 168 3.65 0.22 -1.20
CA THR A 168 5.01 0.81 -1.22
C THR A 168 6.06 -0.23 -1.61
N GLU A 169 7.24 0.23 -2.06
CA GLU A 169 8.38 -0.66 -2.34
C GLU A 169 8.79 -1.47 -1.10
N GLU A 170 8.80 -0.82 0.06
CA GLU A 170 9.11 -1.43 1.36
C GLU A 170 8.12 -2.56 1.69
N LYS A 171 6.82 -2.28 1.64
CA LYS A 171 5.80 -3.30 1.91
C LYS A 171 5.92 -4.48 0.96
N LEU A 172 6.16 -4.21 -0.32
CA LEU A 172 6.30 -5.25 -1.32
C LEU A 172 7.54 -6.13 -1.08
N LEU A 173 8.66 -5.55 -0.62
CA LEU A 173 9.86 -6.28 -0.23
C LEU A 173 9.57 -7.27 0.91
N TYR A 174 8.85 -6.82 1.95
CA TYR A 174 8.44 -7.66 3.08
C TYR A 174 7.51 -8.78 2.65
N ASP A 175 6.43 -8.43 1.93
CA ASP A 175 5.44 -9.39 1.44
C ASP A 175 6.10 -10.44 0.53
N TRP A 176 7.06 -10.04 -0.30
CA TRP A 176 7.75 -10.95 -1.22
C TRP A 176 8.67 -11.94 -0.51
N ALA A 177 9.42 -11.49 0.50
CA ALA A 177 10.21 -12.40 1.32
C ALA A 177 9.35 -13.44 2.03
N GLU A 178 8.20 -13.01 2.57
CA GLU A 178 7.23 -13.91 3.20
C GLU A 178 6.61 -14.87 2.19
N TYR A 179 6.25 -14.39 1.00
CA TYR A 179 5.79 -15.22 -0.11
C TYR A 179 6.78 -16.34 -0.46
N ILE A 180 8.08 -16.05 -0.57
CA ILE A 180 9.09 -17.08 -0.85
C ILE A 180 9.15 -18.11 0.28
N LYS A 181 9.05 -17.69 1.56
CA LYS A 181 9.01 -18.64 2.69
C LYS A 181 7.80 -19.57 2.59
N ILE A 182 6.63 -19.00 2.27
CA ILE A 182 5.41 -19.78 2.07
C ILE A 182 5.57 -20.74 0.90
N CYS A 183 6.10 -20.27 -0.24
CA CYS A 183 6.33 -21.10 -1.43
C CYS A 183 7.19 -22.31 -1.11
N LYS A 184 8.32 -22.12 -0.40
CA LYS A 184 9.18 -23.23 0.03
C LYS A 184 8.43 -24.24 0.92
N LYS A 185 7.57 -23.76 1.82
CA LYS A 185 6.76 -24.61 2.71
C LYS A 185 5.71 -25.44 1.96
N ILE A 186 5.07 -24.85 0.95
CA ILE A 186 4.01 -25.50 0.16
C ILE A 186 4.52 -26.17 -1.12
N GLY A 187 5.83 -26.13 -1.39
CA GLY A 187 6.47 -26.76 -2.54
C GLY A 187 6.28 -26.02 -3.88
N TRP A 188 6.02 -24.70 -3.84
CA TRP A 188 5.96 -23.86 -5.03
C TRP A 188 7.35 -23.36 -5.43
N ASN A 189 7.58 -23.25 -6.73
CA ASN A 189 8.86 -22.84 -7.31
C ASN A 189 8.79 -21.51 -8.09
N ASP A 190 7.60 -20.92 -8.21
CA ASP A 190 7.44 -19.60 -8.82
C ASP A 190 7.71 -18.53 -7.76
N TYR A 191 8.94 -18.00 -7.73
CA TYR A 191 9.34 -16.95 -6.79
C TYR A 191 9.21 -15.53 -7.38
N PHE A 192 8.92 -15.42 -8.67
CA PHE A 192 8.81 -14.14 -9.39
C PHE A 192 7.50 -14.07 -10.17
N PRO A 193 6.35 -14.26 -9.51
CA PRO A 193 5.07 -14.24 -10.19
C PRO A 193 4.86 -12.90 -10.92
N GLU A 194 4.28 -12.97 -12.10
CA GLU A 194 4.00 -11.77 -12.90
C GLU A 194 2.99 -10.83 -12.19
N ARG A 195 2.05 -11.42 -11.44
CA ARG A 195 1.00 -10.76 -10.66
C ARG A 195 1.22 -11.02 -9.18
N PHE A 196 2.19 -10.34 -8.58
CA PHE A 196 2.65 -10.66 -7.23
C PHE A 196 1.52 -10.70 -6.20
N ILE A 197 0.73 -9.63 -6.10
CA ILE A 197 -0.31 -9.52 -5.07
C ILE A 197 -1.40 -10.61 -5.20
N THR A 198 -1.71 -11.00 -6.44
CA THR A 198 -2.61 -12.11 -6.74
C THR A 198 -2.00 -13.42 -6.24
N LYS A 199 -0.76 -13.71 -6.66
CA LYS A 199 -0.07 -14.97 -6.31
C LYS A 199 0.25 -15.08 -4.83
N TYR A 200 0.49 -13.97 -4.16
CA TYR A 200 0.71 -13.94 -2.73
C TYR A 200 -0.56 -14.33 -1.97
N ASN A 201 -1.72 -13.79 -2.33
CA ASN A 201 -2.99 -14.23 -1.75
C ASN A 201 -3.29 -15.71 -2.00
N GLU A 202 -3.01 -16.24 -3.19
CA GLU A 202 -3.15 -17.67 -3.46
C GLU A 202 -2.24 -18.50 -2.54
N ALA A 203 -1.00 -18.06 -2.29
CA ALA A 203 -0.06 -18.73 -1.40
C ALA A 203 -0.53 -18.66 0.07
N LEU A 204 -1.04 -17.51 0.51
CA LEU A 204 -1.63 -17.34 1.85
C LEU A 204 -2.78 -18.33 2.07
N GLU A 205 -3.75 -18.35 1.15
CA GLU A 205 -4.90 -19.27 1.23
C GLU A 205 -4.44 -20.74 1.24
N MET A 206 -3.51 -21.11 0.36
CA MET A 206 -2.96 -22.47 0.30
C MET A 206 -2.24 -22.87 1.60
N ALA A 207 -1.63 -21.90 2.29
CA ALA A 207 -0.99 -22.10 3.59
C ALA A 207 -1.97 -22.09 4.78
N GLY A 208 -3.27 -21.91 4.54
CA GLY A 208 -4.31 -21.77 5.57
C GLY A 208 -4.27 -20.43 6.31
N LEU A 209 -3.69 -19.40 5.69
CA LEU A 209 -3.61 -18.04 6.20
C LEU A 209 -4.68 -17.16 5.54
N SER A 210 -5.09 -16.10 6.23
CA SER A 210 -6.05 -15.13 5.68
C SER A 210 -5.41 -14.37 4.51
N PRO A 211 -6.12 -14.19 3.38
CA PRO A 211 -5.66 -13.35 2.30
C PRO A 211 -5.69 -11.87 2.69
N ILE A 212 -4.90 -11.07 1.98
CA ILE A 212 -4.94 -9.61 2.08
C ILE A 212 -6.15 -9.11 1.28
N ILE A 213 -6.94 -8.22 1.89
CA ILE A 213 -8.04 -7.53 1.20
C ILE A 213 -7.57 -6.17 0.72
N TYR A 214 -7.63 -5.96 -0.59
CA TYR A 214 -7.13 -4.78 -1.30
C TYR A 214 -8.25 -3.76 -1.44
N GLY A 215 -8.05 -2.53 -0.97
CA GLY A 215 -9.03 -1.44 -1.13
C GLY A 215 -9.35 -0.65 0.13
N PHE A 216 -8.95 -1.10 1.32
CA PHE A 216 -8.92 -0.26 2.53
C PHE A 216 -7.48 0.13 2.82
N HIS A 217 -7.17 1.43 2.92
CA HIS A 217 -5.81 1.90 3.17
C HIS A 217 -5.57 2.21 4.66
N SER A 218 -6.33 3.14 5.22
CA SER A 218 -6.31 3.48 6.65
C SER A 218 -7.61 4.19 7.04
N LYS A 219 -7.84 4.39 8.33
CA LYS A 219 -9.00 5.20 8.79
C LYS A 219 -8.95 6.66 8.30
N SER A 220 -7.77 7.14 7.90
CA SER A 220 -7.55 8.49 7.37
C SER A 220 -7.60 8.56 5.84
N TRP A 221 -7.61 7.42 5.15
CA TRP A 221 -7.58 7.31 3.69
C TRP A 221 -8.52 6.19 3.25
N LEU A 222 -9.80 6.52 3.20
CA LEU A 222 -10.83 5.61 2.71
C LEU A 222 -10.83 5.54 1.19
N LEU A 223 -11.40 4.45 0.67
CA LEU A 223 -11.55 4.27 -0.77
C LEU A 223 -12.53 5.30 -1.32
N HIS A 224 -12.04 6.17 -2.20
CA HIS A 224 -12.90 7.12 -2.89
C HIS A 224 -13.52 6.47 -4.13
N LEU A 225 -14.85 6.58 -4.26
CA LEU A 225 -15.60 6.11 -5.42
C LEU A 225 -16.02 7.30 -6.27
N ASP A 226 -15.53 7.34 -7.51
CA ASP A 226 -15.93 8.33 -8.51
C ASP A 226 -17.10 7.81 -9.32
N ARG A 227 -18.11 8.66 -9.54
CA ARG A 227 -19.27 8.29 -10.37
C ARG A 227 -19.34 9.12 -11.63
N GLU A 228 -19.28 8.44 -12.78
CA GLU A 228 -19.56 9.02 -14.08
C GLU A 228 -20.72 8.26 -14.76
N ARG A 229 -21.89 8.91 -14.87
CA ARG A 229 -23.09 8.33 -15.50
C ARG A 229 -23.49 7.00 -14.83
N ASN A 230 -23.35 5.89 -15.58
CA ASN A 230 -23.63 4.52 -15.16
C ASN A 230 -22.37 3.73 -14.82
N LYS A 231 -21.27 4.43 -14.49
CA LYS A 231 -20.03 3.85 -14.00
C LYS A 231 -19.71 4.41 -12.63
N ILE A 232 -19.28 3.52 -11.75
CA ILE A 232 -18.60 3.86 -10.51
C ILE A 232 -17.19 3.27 -10.60
N SER A 233 -16.17 4.06 -10.31
CA SER A 233 -14.80 3.61 -10.35
C SER A 233 -13.98 4.07 -9.15
N CYS A 234 -12.85 3.41 -8.94
CA CYS A 234 -11.88 3.79 -7.92
C CYS A 234 -10.48 3.39 -8.35
N MET A 235 -9.49 4.20 -7.95
CA MET A 235 -8.09 3.93 -8.25
C MET A 235 -7.42 3.10 -7.16
N GLY A 236 -6.53 2.19 -7.55
CA GLY A 236 -5.79 1.36 -6.61
C GLY A 236 -5.08 0.17 -7.26
N ASN A 237 -4.35 -0.60 -6.45
CA ASN A 237 -3.81 -1.90 -6.83
C ASN A 237 -4.86 -2.97 -6.52
N PHE A 238 -5.44 -3.59 -7.56
CA PHE A 238 -6.45 -4.63 -7.37
C PHE A 238 -5.98 -5.96 -7.96
N PRO A 239 -6.09 -7.07 -7.19
CA PRO A 239 -5.77 -8.40 -7.69
C PRO A 239 -6.62 -8.75 -8.91
N CYS A 240 -5.96 -9.14 -9.99
CA CYS A 240 -6.59 -9.61 -11.22
C CYS A 240 -6.10 -11.01 -11.60
N ASP A 241 -6.91 -11.73 -12.37
CA ASP A 241 -6.53 -13.01 -12.96
C ASP A 241 -5.67 -12.84 -14.23
N GLY A 242 -5.28 -13.95 -14.86
CA GLY A 242 -4.48 -13.93 -16.09
C GLY A 242 -5.18 -13.32 -17.32
N LEU A 243 -6.48 -13.05 -17.25
CA LEU A 243 -7.24 -12.37 -18.29
C LEU A 243 -7.52 -10.89 -17.94
N GLY A 244 -6.97 -10.39 -16.85
CA GLY A 244 -7.19 -9.03 -16.37
C GLY A 244 -8.54 -8.81 -15.67
N ARG A 245 -9.25 -9.89 -15.32
CA ARG A 245 -10.52 -9.79 -14.59
C ARG A 245 -10.23 -9.62 -13.09
N PRO A 246 -10.87 -8.65 -12.41
CA PRO A 246 -10.64 -8.43 -10.99
C PRO A 246 -11.12 -9.63 -10.16
N ILE A 247 -10.35 -10.00 -9.14
CA ILE A 247 -10.66 -11.10 -8.22
C ILE A 247 -11.37 -10.51 -7.00
N MET A 248 -12.69 -10.36 -7.13
CA MET A 248 -13.51 -9.61 -6.16
C MET A 248 -13.44 -10.12 -4.72
N LYS A 249 -13.16 -11.42 -4.50
CA LYS A 249 -13.02 -11.98 -3.14
C LYS A 249 -11.87 -11.37 -2.33
N TRP A 250 -10.89 -10.75 -2.99
CA TRP A 250 -9.75 -10.08 -2.36
C TRP A 250 -9.81 -8.57 -2.49
N ILE A 251 -10.95 -8.01 -2.89
CA ILE A 251 -11.14 -6.57 -3.04
C ILE A 251 -12.12 -6.12 -1.97
N GLY A 252 -11.81 -5.01 -1.30
CA GLY A 252 -12.64 -4.36 -0.29
C GLY A 252 -13.89 -3.68 -0.85
N ILE A 253 -14.43 -4.20 -1.96
CA ILE A 253 -15.67 -3.74 -2.59
C ILE A 253 -16.54 -4.96 -2.86
N ARG A 254 -17.78 -4.89 -2.39
CA ARG A 254 -18.85 -5.83 -2.75
C ARG A 254 -19.85 -5.14 -3.66
N THR A 255 -20.41 -5.93 -4.58
CA THR A 255 -21.40 -5.46 -5.54
C THR A 255 -22.57 -6.43 -5.58
N GLU A 256 -23.78 -5.91 -5.72
CA GLU A 256 -24.98 -6.71 -5.99
C GLU A 256 -25.67 -6.17 -7.22
N LYS A 257 -26.16 -7.08 -8.08
CA LYS A 257 -26.95 -6.75 -9.28
C LYS A 257 -26.32 -5.64 -10.15
N VAL A 258 -25.02 -5.69 -10.36
CA VAL A 258 -24.30 -4.82 -11.30
C VAL A 258 -24.30 -5.43 -12.71
N GLU A 259 -24.11 -4.60 -13.74
CA GLU A 259 -24.00 -5.10 -15.13
C GLU A 259 -22.66 -5.81 -15.37
N GLY A 260 -21.60 -5.35 -14.70
CA GLY A 260 -20.28 -5.94 -14.81
C GLY A 260 -19.23 -5.20 -13.99
N VAL A 261 -18.10 -5.87 -13.80
CA VAL A 261 -16.91 -5.30 -13.13
C VAL A 261 -15.69 -5.61 -13.98
N SER A 262 -14.82 -4.62 -14.15
CA SER A 262 -13.56 -4.73 -14.90
C SER A 262 -12.45 -3.94 -14.20
N CYS A 263 -11.17 -4.25 -14.45
CA CYS A 263 -10.07 -3.37 -14.05
C CYS A 263 -9.14 -3.06 -15.23
N THR A 264 -8.49 -1.90 -15.19
CA THR A 264 -7.34 -1.54 -16.03
C THR A 264 -5.98 -1.94 -15.41
N CYS A 265 -6.01 -2.64 -14.28
CA CYS A 265 -4.87 -3.10 -13.48
C CYS A 265 -4.00 -4.15 -14.22
N VAL A 266 -3.16 -3.72 -15.16
CA VAL A 266 -2.28 -4.64 -15.88
C VAL A 266 -1.34 -5.33 -14.88
N ASN A 267 -1.41 -6.65 -14.82
CA ASN A 267 -0.69 -7.46 -13.83
C ASN A 267 -0.93 -7.03 -12.37
N SER A 268 -2.16 -6.59 -12.05
CA SER A 268 -2.55 -6.15 -10.70
C SER A 268 -1.81 -4.89 -10.20
N ARG A 269 -1.16 -4.15 -11.11
CA ARG A 269 -0.59 -2.82 -10.84
C ARG A 269 -1.68 -1.78 -10.57
N TYR A 270 -1.23 -0.61 -10.09
CA TYR A 270 -2.10 0.54 -9.88
C TYR A 270 -2.88 0.87 -11.15
N GLY A 271 -4.20 0.94 -11.01
CA GLY A 271 -5.13 1.19 -12.11
C GLY A 271 -6.51 1.49 -11.56
N GLU A 272 -7.49 1.42 -12.44
CA GLU A 272 -8.88 1.78 -12.17
C GLU A 272 -9.75 0.52 -12.15
N LEU A 273 -10.40 0.25 -11.01
CA LEU A 273 -11.50 -0.70 -10.94
C LEU A 273 -12.79 0.02 -11.38
N ILE A 274 -13.51 -0.57 -12.32
CA ILE A 274 -14.70 0.01 -12.94
C ILE A 274 -15.89 -0.92 -12.74
N ILE A 275 -16.94 -0.39 -12.14
CA ILE A 275 -18.21 -1.07 -11.85
C ILE A 275 -19.29 -0.44 -12.71
N GLN A 276 -19.87 -1.24 -13.60
CA GLN A 276 -20.96 -0.82 -14.47
C GLN A 276 -22.29 -1.03 -13.74
N ILE A 277 -22.96 0.06 -13.37
CA ILE A 277 -24.18 0.05 -12.55
C ILE A 277 -25.45 0.14 -13.38
N ASN A 278 -26.53 -0.40 -12.83
CA ASN A 278 -27.89 -0.31 -13.34
C ASN A 278 -28.86 0.12 -12.21
N PRO A 279 -30.17 0.30 -12.50
CA PRO A 279 -31.14 0.77 -11.52
C PRO A 279 -31.27 -0.08 -10.24
N GLU A 280 -30.87 -1.35 -10.25
CA GLU A 280 -30.94 -2.29 -9.12
C GLU A 280 -29.56 -2.53 -8.46
N SER A 281 -28.51 -1.83 -8.86
CA SER A 281 -27.18 -2.08 -8.32
C SER A 281 -27.06 -1.63 -6.86
N MET A 282 -26.28 -2.37 -6.07
CA MET A 282 -25.80 -1.95 -4.74
C MET A 282 -24.28 -2.09 -4.70
N ILE A 283 -23.60 -1.15 -4.04
CA ILE A 283 -22.15 -1.20 -3.82
C ILE A 283 -21.85 -0.95 -2.35
N TYR A 284 -20.97 -1.78 -1.81
CA TYR A 284 -20.49 -1.72 -0.44
C TYR A 284 -18.97 -1.68 -0.41
N VAL A 285 -18.41 -0.88 0.50
CA VAL A 285 -16.97 -0.79 0.73
C VAL A 285 -16.64 -1.37 2.10
N LEU A 286 -15.54 -2.11 2.18
CA LEU A 286 -15.01 -2.66 3.41
C LEU A 286 -14.37 -1.56 4.24
N ASN A 287 -14.79 -1.47 5.50
CA ASN A 287 -14.19 -0.66 6.54
C ASN A 287 -13.88 -1.52 7.76
N TYR A 288 -13.12 -0.92 8.68
CA TYR A 288 -12.80 -1.48 9.98
C TYR A 288 -13.30 -0.51 11.05
N VAL A 289 -13.95 -1.05 12.08
CA VAL A 289 -14.49 -0.23 13.18
C VAL A 289 -14.10 -0.79 14.55
N ASP A 290 -13.97 0.09 15.53
CA ASP A 290 -13.69 -0.26 16.93
C ASP A 290 -14.96 -0.74 17.68
N GLY A 291 -14.82 -1.02 18.98
CA GLY A 291 -15.94 -1.43 19.83
C GLY A 291 -17.03 -0.37 20.04
N ASN A 292 -16.79 0.88 19.64
CA ASN A 292 -17.75 1.98 19.66
C ASN A 292 -18.39 2.22 18.28
N GLY A 293 -17.93 1.52 17.24
CA GLY A 293 -18.38 1.69 15.85
C GLY A 293 -17.65 2.81 15.10
N GLU A 294 -16.56 3.36 15.65
CA GLU A 294 -15.74 4.37 14.97
C GLU A 294 -14.70 3.70 14.05
N LEU A 295 -14.29 4.38 12.97
CA LEU A 295 -13.30 3.85 12.03
C LEU A 295 -11.96 3.54 12.74
N ALA A 296 -11.44 2.33 12.50
CA ALA A 296 -10.24 1.81 13.14
C ALA A 296 -9.24 1.26 12.11
N GLU A 297 -8.00 1.00 12.54
CA GLU A 297 -7.02 0.35 11.66
C GLU A 297 -7.19 -1.18 11.71
N PRO A 298 -6.92 -1.88 10.59
CA PRO A 298 -6.91 -3.34 10.58
C PRO A 298 -5.81 -3.87 11.50
N GLY A 299 -6.15 -4.87 12.32
CA GLY A 299 -5.21 -5.52 13.24
C GLY A 299 -5.11 -4.87 14.63
N GLU A 300 -5.73 -3.71 14.86
CA GLU A 300 -5.91 -3.17 16.21
C GLU A 300 -6.81 -4.08 17.06
N ALA A 301 -6.52 -4.18 18.36
CA ALA A 301 -7.25 -5.06 19.25
C ALA A 301 -8.70 -4.58 19.44
N GLY A 302 -9.67 -5.47 19.17
CA GLY A 302 -11.09 -5.15 19.25
C GLY A 302 -11.69 -4.57 17.97
N THR A 303 -10.90 -4.41 16.91
CA THR A 303 -11.38 -4.01 15.59
C THR A 303 -12.21 -5.11 14.93
N VAL A 304 -13.33 -4.74 14.32
CA VAL A 304 -14.21 -5.64 13.56
C VAL A 304 -14.42 -5.11 12.13
N ILE A 305 -14.71 -6.02 11.21
CA ILE A 305 -15.04 -5.71 9.82
C ILE A 305 -16.45 -5.13 9.75
N SER A 306 -16.61 -4.05 8.97
CA SER A 306 -17.91 -3.43 8.65
C SER A 306 -18.01 -3.18 7.14
N TRP A 307 -19.15 -3.47 6.53
CA TRP A 307 -19.40 -3.21 5.11
C TRP A 307 -20.30 -1.99 4.97
N GLU A 308 -19.78 -0.86 4.51
CA GLU A 308 -20.54 0.37 4.36
C GLU A 308 -21.17 0.49 2.97
N GLN A 309 -22.45 0.86 2.90
CA GLN A 309 -23.17 1.06 1.64
C GLN A 309 -22.74 2.39 1.05
N GLN A 310 -22.04 2.35 -0.08
CA GLN A 310 -21.61 3.54 -0.80
C GLN A 310 -22.55 3.89 -1.96
N TYR A 311 -23.34 2.92 -2.44
CA TYR A 311 -24.29 3.17 -3.51
C TYR A 311 -25.51 2.26 -3.43
N ALA A 312 -26.69 2.87 -3.60
CA ALA A 312 -27.93 2.22 -3.93
C ALA A 312 -28.50 2.79 -5.23
N GLY A 313 -28.79 1.90 -6.17
CA GLY A 313 -29.49 2.21 -7.41
C GLY A 313 -30.92 2.69 -7.14
N PRO A 314 -31.51 3.49 -8.05
CA PRO A 314 -32.83 4.11 -7.87
C PRO A 314 -33.96 3.14 -7.49
N LEU A 315 -33.91 1.87 -7.91
CA LEU A 315 -34.93 0.88 -7.55
C LEU A 315 -34.73 0.25 -6.17
N ASN A 316 -33.59 0.50 -5.53
CA ASN A 316 -33.29 0.02 -4.17
C ASN A 316 -33.37 1.12 -3.11
N MET A 317 -33.52 2.38 -3.50
CA MET A 317 -33.49 3.51 -2.58
C MET A 317 -34.70 3.48 -1.64
N VAL A 318 -34.43 3.66 -0.35
CA VAL A 318 -35.42 3.82 0.70
C VAL A 318 -35.03 5.07 1.49
N PHE A 319 -35.96 5.99 1.73
CA PHE A 319 -35.65 7.21 2.48
C PHE A 319 -35.28 6.90 3.94
N ASP A 320 -34.20 7.51 4.42
CA ASP A 320 -33.72 7.41 5.81
C ASP A 320 -34.19 8.61 6.66
N ASN A 321 -35.12 8.33 7.57
CA ASN A 321 -35.61 9.35 8.50
C ASN A 321 -34.62 9.68 9.63
N GLU A 322 -33.77 8.74 10.03
CA GLU A 322 -32.78 8.98 11.08
C GLU A 322 -31.60 9.80 10.52
N ALA A 323 -31.14 9.53 9.30
CA ALA A 323 -30.11 10.35 8.65
C ALA A 323 -30.57 11.82 8.48
N LEU A 324 -31.84 12.04 8.09
CA LEU A 324 -32.42 13.40 8.05
C LEU A 324 -32.34 14.10 9.42
N LYS A 325 -32.70 13.37 10.48
CA LYS A 325 -32.70 13.87 11.86
C LYS A 325 -31.30 14.15 12.38
N GLU A 326 -30.31 13.36 11.98
CA GLU A 326 -28.90 13.57 12.27
C GLU A 326 -28.37 14.81 11.58
N ALA A 327 -28.62 14.99 10.27
CA ALA A 327 -28.24 16.20 9.54
C ALA A 327 -28.81 17.47 10.19
N ARG A 328 -30.09 17.48 10.57
CA ARG A 328 -30.68 18.61 11.31
C ARG A 328 -29.93 18.88 12.62
N LYS A 329 -29.61 17.84 13.39
CA LYS A 329 -28.90 17.98 14.67
C LYS A 329 -27.49 18.50 14.47
N ALA A 330 -26.79 18.10 13.41
CA ALA A 330 -25.46 18.62 13.06
C ALA A 330 -25.50 20.14 12.82
N PHE A 331 -26.57 20.63 12.18
CA PHE A 331 -26.86 22.07 12.02
C PHE A 331 -27.40 22.76 13.28
N LYS A 332 -27.53 22.03 14.40
CA LYS A 332 -28.02 22.53 15.70
C LYS A 332 -29.40 23.19 15.64
N MET A 333 -30.25 22.80 14.69
CA MET A 333 -31.59 23.35 14.51
C MET A 333 -32.65 22.52 15.25
N THR A 334 -33.70 23.17 15.72
CA THR A 334 -34.93 22.50 16.15
C THR A 334 -35.77 22.05 14.95
N GLN A 335 -36.68 21.09 15.17
CA GLN A 335 -37.63 20.65 14.13
C GLN A 335 -38.48 21.83 13.60
N LYS A 336 -38.81 22.79 14.47
CA LYS A 336 -39.58 23.98 14.08
C LYS A 336 -38.78 24.90 13.17
N GLU A 337 -37.55 25.24 13.57
CA GLU A 337 -36.71 26.16 12.79
C GLU A 337 -36.43 25.61 11.39
N LEU A 338 -36.16 24.31 11.27
CA LEU A 338 -35.94 23.71 9.95
C LEU A 338 -37.22 23.66 9.11
N ALA A 339 -38.37 23.34 9.73
CA ALA A 339 -39.65 23.37 9.03
C ALA A 339 -39.98 24.78 8.50
N ASP A 340 -39.76 25.81 9.31
CA ASP A 340 -39.96 27.21 8.93
C ASP A 340 -39.01 27.61 7.79
N ALA A 341 -37.74 27.20 7.85
CA ALA A 341 -36.73 27.50 6.82
C ALA A 341 -37.06 26.91 5.44
N ILE A 342 -37.54 25.66 5.40
CA ILE A 342 -37.92 24.99 4.15
C ILE A 342 -39.38 25.26 3.73
N GLY A 343 -40.10 26.07 4.50
CA GLY A 343 -41.49 26.46 4.22
C GLY A 343 -42.48 25.30 4.27
N THR A 344 -42.38 24.42 5.28
CA THR A 344 -43.36 23.37 5.59
C THR A 344 -43.95 23.54 6.99
N SER A 345 -44.98 22.76 7.33
CA SER A 345 -45.51 22.77 8.70
C SER A 345 -44.66 21.93 9.63
N VAL A 346 -44.47 22.37 10.88
CA VAL A 346 -43.75 21.60 11.92
C VAL A 346 -44.31 20.18 12.06
N ARG A 347 -45.64 20.03 12.00
CA ARG A 347 -46.30 18.72 12.07
C ARG A 347 -45.92 17.82 10.90
N THR A 348 -45.79 18.37 9.70
CA THR A 348 -45.36 17.61 8.52
C THR A 348 -43.93 17.15 8.69
N TYR A 349 -43.03 18.06 9.09
CA TYR A 349 -41.62 17.75 9.30
C TYR A 349 -41.42 16.65 10.37
N GLN A 350 -42.16 16.74 11.48
CA GLN A 350 -42.14 15.72 12.54
C GLN A 350 -42.49 14.32 12.05
N LYS A 351 -43.49 14.21 11.17
CA LYS A 351 -43.85 12.92 10.57
C LYS A 351 -42.75 12.35 9.68
N TRP A 352 -41.91 13.19 9.07
CA TRP A 352 -40.77 12.71 8.29
C TRP A 352 -39.69 12.11 9.18
N GLU A 353 -39.26 12.84 10.23
CA GLU A 353 -38.24 12.32 11.17
C GLU A 353 -38.71 11.08 11.96
N ASN A 354 -40.01 10.96 12.20
CA ASN A 354 -40.60 9.79 12.87
C ASN A 354 -40.81 8.59 11.92
N GLY A 355 -40.60 8.75 10.62
CA GLY A 355 -40.84 7.70 9.63
C GLY A 355 -42.31 7.46 9.27
N ASP A 356 -43.25 8.27 9.77
CA ASP A 356 -44.69 8.15 9.47
C ASP A 356 -45.00 8.44 7.99
N THR A 357 -44.25 9.37 7.38
CA THR A 357 -44.38 9.78 5.98
C THR A 357 -43.02 10.18 5.41
N LYS A 358 -42.93 10.39 4.10
CA LYS A 358 -41.68 10.80 3.41
C LYS A 358 -41.87 12.19 2.78
N PRO A 359 -40.81 13.01 2.65
CA PRO A 359 -40.89 14.27 1.92
C PRO A 359 -41.21 14.02 0.45
N ASP A 360 -41.95 14.95 -0.17
CA ASP A 360 -42.11 14.98 -1.62
C ASP A 360 -40.83 15.52 -2.30
N CYS A 361 -40.79 15.49 -3.64
CA CYS A 361 -39.61 15.94 -4.38
C CYS A 361 -39.24 17.39 -4.08
N GLN A 362 -40.24 18.28 -3.95
CA GLN A 362 -40.02 19.69 -3.71
C GLN A 362 -39.45 19.95 -2.31
N SER A 363 -39.95 19.23 -1.30
CA SER A 363 -39.47 19.32 0.07
C SER A 363 -38.10 18.71 0.22
N LEU A 364 -37.84 17.57 -0.44
CA LEU A 364 -36.52 16.93 -0.44
C LEU A 364 -35.46 17.85 -1.04
N LEU A 365 -35.75 18.53 -2.17
CA LEU A 365 -34.83 19.51 -2.76
C LEU A 365 -34.51 20.66 -1.80
N ARG A 366 -35.51 21.16 -1.06
CA ARG A 366 -35.29 22.22 -0.07
C ARG A 366 -34.48 21.73 1.12
N LEU A 367 -34.73 20.51 1.60
CA LEU A 367 -33.97 19.88 2.68
C LEU A 367 -32.50 19.73 2.28
N MET A 368 -32.24 19.14 1.12
CA MET A 368 -30.87 18.92 0.65
C MET A 368 -30.12 20.25 0.46
N ASN A 369 -30.78 21.26 -0.12
CA ASN A 369 -30.16 22.58 -0.28
C ASN A 369 -29.87 23.28 1.06
N TRP A 370 -30.82 23.25 2.00
CA TRP A 370 -30.69 23.97 3.28
C TRP A 370 -29.75 23.28 4.28
N LEU A 371 -29.71 21.96 4.27
CA LEU A 371 -28.81 21.15 5.12
C LEU A 371 -27.48 20.84 4.45
N GLU A 372 -27.17 21.47 3.31
CA GLU A 372 -25.92 21.29 2.56
C GLU A 372 -25.62 19.81 2.23
N ILE A 373 -26.67 19.03 1.91
CA ILE A 373 -26.54 17.62 1.52
C ILE A 373 -26.32 17.56 0.01
N GLU A 374 -25.07 17.30 -0.39
CA GLU A 374 -24.66 17.27 -1.79
C GLU A 374 -24.99 15.94 -2.49
N ASP A 375 -24.95 14.82 -1.75
CA ASP A 375 -25.24 13.48 -2.29
C ASP A 375 -26.56 12.92 -1.75
N VAL A 376 -27.43 12.50 -2.67
CA VAL A 376 -28.69 11.82 -2.35
C VAL A 376 -28.46 10.51 -1.58
N GLN A 377 -27.30 9.85 -1.76
CA GLN A 377 -26.97 8.62 -1.05
C GLN A 377 -26.99 8.79 0.48
N TYR A 378 -26.72 10.00 0.98
CA TYR A 378 -26.78 10.31 2.41
C TYR A 378 -28.16 10.10 3.03
N LEU A 379 -29.25 10.32 2.27
CA LEU A 379 -30.63 10.19 2.75
C LEU A 379 -31.24 8.82 2.41
N ILE A 380 -30.41 7.85 2.03
CA ILE A 380 -30.86 6.50 1.69
C ILE A 380 -30.55 5.56 2.84
N ALA A 381 -31.59 4.86 3.28
CA ALA A 381 -31.51 3.91 4.38
C ALA A 381 -30.47 2.85 4.06
N TYR A 382 -29.55 2.69 5.00
CA TYR A 382 -28.53 1.68 4.92
C TYR A 382 -29.17 0.29 4.92
N LYS A 383 -28.91 -0.50 3.87
CA LYS A 383 -29.23 -1.91 3.84
C LYS A 383 -27.98 -2.66 4.26
N SER A 384 -27.99 -3.22 5.47
CA SER A 384 -26.88 -4.08 5.90
C SER A 384 -26.67 -5.15 4.85
N TYR A 385 -25.43 -5.28 4.39
CA TYR A 385 -25.06 -6.43 3.58
C TYR A 385 -25.45 -7.67 4.38
N PRO A 386 -26.26 -8.60 3.82
CA PRO A 386 -26.58 -9.81 4.55
C PRO A 386 -25.25 -10.45 4.94
N ALA A 387 -25.08 -10.76 6.22
CA ALA A 387 -24.04 -11.68 6.65
C ALA A 387 -24.42 -13.03 6.02
N GLU A 388 -24.08 -13.22 4.74
CA GLU A 388 -24.21 -14.53 4.12
C GLU A 388 -23.36 -15.46 4.97
N GLU A 389 -24.06 -16.48 5.44
CA GLU A 389 -23.57 -17.58 6.24
C GLU A 389 -22.16 -17.96 5.78
N GLU A 390 -21.20 -17.95 6.70
CA GLU A 390 -19.93 -18.66 6.57
C GLU A 390 -20.20 -20.18 6.46
N LYS A 391 -20.87 -20.60 5.40
CA LYS A 391 -21.17 -21.99 5.06
C LYS A 391 -20.66 -22.24 3.65
N GLY A 392 -19.48 -22.84 3.58
CA GLY A 392 -18.91 -23.39 2.37
C GLY A 392 -17.43 -23.64 2.51
#